data_AF-A0A6C0B2T1-F1
#
_entry.id   AF-A0A6C0B2T1-F1
#
_cell.length_a   1.000
_cell.length_b   1.000
_cell.length_c   1.000
_cell.angle_alpha   90.00
_cell.angle_beta   90.00
_cell.angle_gamma   90.00
#
_symmetry.space_group_name_H-M   'P 1'
#
loop_
_entity.id
_entity.type
_entity.pdbx_description
1 polymer ?
#
loop_
_entity_poly.entity_id
_entity_poly.type
_entity_poly.pdbx_seq_one_letter_code
_entity_poly.pdbx_strand_id
1 'polypeptide(L)'
;MFNIEKFYSTNTPEQKHWVQVYTAITIKIILSLISLSLAWDCNKNSGIIMQIIMSIIAFVFSEIYILYYAVYRVFMGNKCY
;
A
#
# COMPACT_ATOMS: atom_id res chain seq x y z
N MET A 1 7.13 -9.31 23.66
CA MET A 1 7.96 -9.45 22.44
C MET A 1 7.53 -10.74 21.76
N PHE A 2 6.93 -10.67 20.57
CA PHE A 2 6.45 -11.85 19.85
C PHE A 2 7.66 -12.63 19.32
N ASN A 3 7.89 -13.85 19.82
CA ASN A 3 9.08 -14.63 19.46
C ASN A 3 8.78 -15.46 18.19
N ILE A 4 9.17 -14.89 17.05
CA ILE A 4 8.89 -15.42 15.71
C ILE A 4 9.49 -16.83 15.53
N GLU A 5 10.65 -17.11 16.13
CA GLU A 5 11.31 -18.41 16.05
C GLU A 5 10.50 -19.49 16.78
N LYS A 6 10.00 -19.17 17.99
CA LYS A 6 9.17 -20.09 18.77
C LYS A 6 7.84 -20.36 18.05
N PHE A 7 7.25 -19.35 17.42
CA PHE A 7 6.06 -19.48 16.58
C PHE A 7 6.32 -20.34 15.33
N TYR A 8 7.47 -20.21 14.69
CA TYR A 8 7.84 -21.01 13.52
C TYR A 8 8.12 -22.48 13.87
N SER A 9 8.63 -22.76 15.07
CA SER A 9 8.94 -24.13 15.49
C SER A 9 7.70 -24.94 15.88
N THR A 10 6.62 -24.30 16.36
CA THR A 10 5.45 -24.99 16.92
C THR A 10 4.29 -25.25 15.94
N ASN A 11 4.27 -24.57 14.79
CA ASN A 11 3.14 -24.64 13.84
C ASN A 11 3.41 -25.59 12.66
N THR A 12 2.36 -26.25 12.17
CA THR A 12 2.42 -27.13 10.98
C THR A 12 2.70 -26.32 9.70
N PRO A 13 3.24 -26.94 8.62
CA PRO A 13 3.50 -26.22 7.36
C PRO A 13 2.24 -25.58 6.76
N GLU A 14 1.07 -26.20 6.93
CA GLU A 14 -0.21 -25.64 6.51
C GLU A 14 -0.55 -24.35 7.29
N GLN A 15 -0.39 -24.35 8.61
CA GLN A 15 -0.61 -23.17 9.44
C GLN A 15 0.33 -22.01 9.07
N LYS A 16 1.59 -22.31 8.74
CA LYS A 16 2.56 -21.28 8.29
C LYS A 16 2.12 -20.60 7.01
N HIS A 17 1.61 -21.37 6.04
CA HIS A 17 1.12 -20.83 4.77
C HIS A 17 -0.03 -19.84 5.01
N TRP A 18 -1.03 -20.22 5.81
CA TRP A 18 -2.17 -19.34 6.09
C TRP A 18 -1.74 -18.06 6.81
N VAL A 19 -0.81 -18.16 7.78
CA VAL A 19 -0.26 -16.98 8.46
C VAL A 19 0.41 -16.03 7.45
N GLN A 20 1.24 -16.56 6.56
CA GLN A 20 1.88 -15.77 5.50
C GLN A 20 0.85 -15.07 4.62
N VAL A 21 -0.18 -15.80 4.16
CA VAL A 21 -1.27 -15.25 3.36
C VAL A 21 -2.00 -14.12 4.09
N TYR A 22 -2.40 -14.33 5.35
CA TYR A 22 -3.06 -13.30 6.14
C TYR A 22 -2.19 -12.06 6.30
N THR A 23 -0.90 -12.23 6.65
CA THR A 23 0.01 -11.08 6.76
C THR A 23 0.18 -10.34 5.43
N ALA A 24 0.31 -11.04 4.31
CA ALA A 24 0.45 -10.41 3.00
C ALA A 24 -0.80 -9.61 2.62
N ILE A 25 -2.00 -10.16 2.87
CA ILE A 25 -3.27 -9.48 2.62
C ILE A 25 -3.40 -8.24 3.51
N THR A 26 -3.09 -8.35 4.81
CA THR A 26 -3.15 -7.20 5.72
C THR A 26 -2.20 -6.09 5.28
N ILE A 27 -0.96 -6.41 4.92
CA ILE A 27 0.01 -5.42 4.41
C ILE A 27 -0.50 -4.77 3.12
N LYS A 28 -1.01 -5.56 2.17
CA LYS A 28 -1.55 -5.05 0.91
C LYS A 28 -2.70 -4.06 1.14
N ILE A 29 -3.65 -4.40 2.02
CA ILE A 29 -4.77 -3.51 2.36
C ILE A 29 -4.26 -2.19 2.94
N ILE A 30 -3.31 -2.24 3.88
CA ILE A 30 -2.74 -1.03 4.48
C ILE A 30 -2.07 -0.16 3.42
N LEU A 31 -1.23 -0.75 2.55
CA LEU A 31 -0.56 -0.02 1.47
C LEU A 31 -1.56 0.59 0.49
N SER A 32 -2.63 -0.14 0.15
CA SER A 32 -3.69 0.36 -0.73
C SER A 32 -4.50 1.51 -0.14
N LEU A 33 -4.74 1.51 1.18
CA LEU A 33 -5.38 2.65 1.84
C LEU A 33 -4.46 3.88 1.88
N ILE A 34 -3.16 3.68 2.13
CA ILE A 34 -2.17 4.76 2.10
C ILE A 34 -2.07 5.37 0.69
N SER A 35 -1.95 4.54 -0.35
CA SER A 35 -1.85 5.02 -1.72
C SER A 35 -3.12 5.74 -2.18
N LEU A 36 -4.30 5.27 -1.77
CA LEU A 36 -5.58 5.95 -2.01
C LEU A 36 -5.59 7.35 -1.39
N SER A 37 -5.21 7.47 -0.11
CA SER A 37 -5.16 8.77 0.58
C SER A 37 -4.19 9.73 -0.11
N LEU A 38 -2.99 9.25 -0.47
CA LEU A 38 -1.99 10.06 -1.18
C LEU A 38 -2.51 10.53 -2.54
N ALA A 39 -3.17 9.64 -3.29
CA ALA A 39 -3.71 9.97 -4.61
C ALA A 39 -4.89 10.94 -4.52
N TRP A 40 -5.75 10.78 -3.52
CA TRP A 40 -6.90 11.65 -3.30
C TRP A 40 -6.47 13.08 -3.00
N ASP A 41 -5.56 13.26 -2.04
CA ASP A 41 -5.07 14.59 -1.66
C ASP A 41 -4.23 15.24 -2.77
N CYS A 42 -3.49 14.43 -3.53
CA CYS A 42 -2.60 14.94 -4.56
C CYS A 42 -3.30 15.35 -5.87
N ASN A 43 -4.53 14.87 -6.11
CA ASN A 43 -5.31 15.20 -7.31
C ASN A 43 -6.56 16.02 -7.01
N LYS A 44 -6.61 16.69 -5.85
CA LYS A 44 -7.80 17.41 -5.39
C LYS A 44 -8.19 18.60 -6.28
N ASN A 45 -7.26 19.23 -7.00
CA ASN A 45 -7.60 20.33 -7.91
C ASN A 45 -7.68 19.90 -9.39
N SER A 46 -7.40 18.63 -9.70
CA SER A 46 -7.47 18.07 -11.05
C SER A 46 -8.91 17.85 -11.56
N GLY A 47 -9.91 18.07 -10.71
CA GLY A 47 -11.31 17.75 -10.95
C GLY A 47 -11.71 16.36 -10.44
N ILE A 48 -12.96 16.21 -10.01
CA ILE A 48 -13.44 15.03 -9.28
C ILE A 48 -13.30 13.71 -10.07
N ILE A 49 -13.51 13.74 -11.39
CA ILE A 49 -13.39 12.56 -12.25
C ILE A 49 -11.94 12.06 -12.25
N MET A 50 -10.98 12.97 -12.46
CA MET A 50 -9.56 12.61 -12.47
C MET A 50 -9.08 12.16 -11.09
N GLN A 51 -9.56 12.80 -10.03
CA GLN A 51 -9.29 12.42 -8.66
C GLN A 51 -9.72 10.97 -8.37
N ILE A 52 -10.93 10.59 -8.79
CA ILE A 52 -11.44 9.22 -8.63
C ILE A 52 -10.62 8.23 -9.45
N ILE A 53 -10.36 8.51 -10.74
CA ILE A 53 -9.59 7.61 -11.61
C ILE A 53 -8.20 7.35 -11.03
N MET A 54 -7.48 8.41 -10.64
CA MET A 54 -6.14 8.27 -10.07
C MET A 54 -6.15 7.55 -8.73
N SER A 55 -7.19 7.74 -7.91
CA SER A 55 -7.33 7.04 -6.63
C SER A 55 -7.60 5.54 -6.83
N ILE A 56 -8.41 5.16 -7.81
CA ILE A 56 -8.64 3.75 -8.17
C ILE A 56 -7.34 3.09 -8.66
N ILE A 57 -6.62 3.77 -9.56
CA ILE A 57 -5.33 3.26 -10.07
C ILE A 57 -4.34 3.10 -8.91
N ALA A 58 -4.24 4.10 -8.02
CA ALA A 58 -3.37 4.05 -6.86
C ALA A 58 -3.75 2.94 -5.88
N PHE A 59 -5.04 2.67 -5.68
CA PHE A 59 -5.51 1.60 -4.79
C PHE A 59 -5.13 0.21 -5.31
N VAL A 60 -5.34 -0.05 -6.61
CA VAL A 60 -5.02 -1.33 -7.26
C VAL A 60 -3.50 -1.55 -7.31
N PHE A 61 -2.76 -0.53 -7.76
CA PHE A 61 -1.30 -0.57 -7.95
C PHE A 61 -0.55 0.18 -6.85
N SER A 62 -0.90 -0.10 -5.59
CA SER A 62 -0.42 0.66 -4.42
C SER A 62 1.09 0.68 -4.24
N GLU A 63 1.78 -0.43 -4.53
CA GLU A 63 3.23 -0.53 -4.41
C GLU A 63 3.93 0.38 -5.43
N ILE A 64 3.49 0.33 -6.69
CA ILE A 64 4.04 1.15 -7.77
C ILE A 64 3.71 2.62 -7.51
N TYR A 65 2.49 2.92 -7.07
CA TYR A 65 2.08 4.29 -6.79
C TYR A 65 2.87 4.91 -5.63
N ILE A 66 3.09 4.17 -4.54
CA ILE A 66 3.88 4.65 -3.40
C ILE A 66 5.34 4.89 -3.83
N LEU A 67 5.94 4.00 -4.63
CA LEU A 67 7.29 4.20 -5.15
C LEU A 67 7.37 5.44 -6.06
N TYR A 68 6.41 5.58 -6.98
CA TYR A 68 6.28 6.76 -7.82
C TYR A 68 6.15 8.03 -6.96
N TYR A 69 5.28 8.01 -5.95
CA TYR A 69 5.07 9.14 -5.05
C TYR A 69 6.37 9.48 -4.30
N ALA A 70 7.08 8.50 -3.75
CA ALA A 70 8.34 8.72 -3.07
C ALA A 70 9.38 9.37 -3.99
N VAL A 71 9.62 8.81 -5.19
CA VAL A 71 10.63 9.33 -6.13
C VAL A 71 10.22 10.70 -6.68
N TYR A 72 9.03 10.77 -7.27
CA TYR A 72 8.61 11.95 -8.02
C TYR A 72 8.22 13.12 -7.11
N ARG A 73 7.74 12.86 -5.90
CA ARG A 73 7.24 13.90 -4.97
C ARG A 73 8.23 14.20 -3.86
N VAL A 74 8.71 13.18 -3.16
CA VAL A 74 9.56 13.36 -1.98
C VAL A 74 11.00 13.66 -2.40
N PHE A 75 11.56 12.91 -3.35
CA PHE A 75 12.93 13.14 -3.80
C PHE A 75 13.05 14.27 -4.83
N MET A 76 12.16 14.34 -5.82
CA MET A 76 12.22 15.35 -6.88
C MET A 76 11.49 16.67 -6.55
N GLY A 77 10.64 16.70 -5.51
CA GLY A 77 10.00 17.94 -5.04
C GLY A 77 8.90 18.51 -5.95
N ASN A 78 8.38 17.73 -6.91
CA ASN A 78 7.29 18.20 -7.77
C ASN A 78 6.02 18.53 -6.96
N LYS A 79 5.11 19.39 -7.45
CA LYS A 79 3.87 19.82 -6.76
C LYS A 79 2.62 19.06 -7.20
N CYS A 80 1.71 18.81 -6.27
CA CYS A 80 0.47 18.06 -6.53
C CYS A 80 -0.45 18.99 -7.33
N TYR A 81 -1.41 18.39 -8.03
CA TYR A 81 -2.28 19.13 -8.94
C TYR A 81 -3.48 19.68 -8.17
#